data_AF-A0A1I0CUM9-F1
#
_entry.id   AF-A0A1I0CUM9-F1
#
_cell.length_a   1.000
_cell.length_b   1.000
_cell.length_c   1.000
_cell.angle_alpha   90.00
_cell.angle_beta   90.00
_cell.angle_gamma   90.00
#
_symmetry.space_group_name_H-M   'P 1'
#
loop_
_entity.id
_entity.type
_entity.pdbx_description
1 polymer ?
#
loop_
_entity_poly.entity_id
_entity_poly.type
_entity_poly.pdbx_seq_one_letter_code
_entity_poly.pdbx_strand_id
1 'polypeptide(L)'
;MSALHLPAGAGAGHHFLGTTMTVKAGEPETGGALTLIEQECPPHFATPWHVHQKDDEAFYVLSGTVRLYCGDRTWEAGSGDFVLLPRDLPHAFANRQDSPLRLLQLTWPAGFEHFAADIADLTGHAPDPDLLTEVAARHGYRIIGPLEEKS
;
A
#
# COMPACT_ATOMS: atom_id res chain seq x y z
N MET A 1 -17.01 18.54 -2.75
CA MET A 1 -17.15 17.22 -2.10
C MET A 1 -18.63 16.87 -2.00
N SER A 2 -18.97 15.61 -2.30
CA SER A 2 -20.32 15.03 -2.17
C SER A 2 -20.26 13.76 -1.34
N ALA A 3 -21.38 13.35 -0.74
CA ALA A 3 -21.45 12.06 -0.06
C ALA A 3 -21.18 10.91 -1.06
N LEU A 4 -20.46 9.89 -0.59
CA LEU A 4 -20.10 8.71 -1.37
C LEU A 4 -20.59 7.45 -0.67
N HIS A 5 -21.18 6.53 -1.43
CA HIS A 5 -21.48 5.17 -0.99
C HIS A 5 -20.98 4.20 -2.06
N LEU A 6 -20.10 3.30 -1.66
CA LEU A 6 -19.61 2.21 -2.49
C LEU A 6 -20.07 0.89 -1.88
N PRO A 7 -20.82 0.05 -2.61
CA PRO A 7 -21.09 -1.32 -2.20
C PRO A 7 -19.78 -2.10 -1.97
N ALA A 8 -19.85 -3.22 -1.26
CA ALA A 8 -18.70 -4.08 -1.04
C ALA A 8 -18.01 -4.45 -2.38
N GLY A 9 -16.68 -4.37 -2.42
CA GLY A 9 -15.88 -4.60 -3.62
C GLY A 9 -15.91 -3.47 -4.67
N ALA A 10 -16.81 -2.49 -4.57
CA ALA A 10 -16.81 -1.35 -5.49
C ALA A 10 -15.66 -0.36 -5.19
N GLY A 11 -15.25 0.38 -6.21
CA GLY A 11 -14.13 1.33 -6.21
C GLY A 11 -13.34 1.25 -7.51
N ALA A 12 -12.36 2.13 -7.70
CA ALA A 12 -11.45 2.05 -8.84
C ALA A 12 -10.40 0.96 -8.59
N GLY A 13 -10.30 -0.03 -9.47
CA GLY A 13 -9.38 -1.15 -9.33
C GLY A 13 -8.07 -0.93 -10.09
N HIS A 14 -6.96 -1.18 -9.43
CA HIS A 14 -5.62 -1.19 -10.02
C HIS A 14 -4.92 -2.52 -9.69
N HIS A 15 -4.25 -3.11 -10.68
CA HIS A 15 -3.30 -4.19 -10.42
C HIS A 15 -1.94 -3.57 -10.13
N PHE A 16 -1.42 -3.77 -8.93
CA PHE A 16 -0.22 -3.09 -8.45
C PHE A 16 0.72 -4.09 -7.79
N LEU A 17 1.91 -4.32 -8.36
CA LEU A 17 2.90 -5.28 -7.86
C LEU A 17 2.34 -6.71 -7.62
N GLY A 18 1.36 -7.14 -8.42
CA GLY A 18 0.69 -8.43 -8.24
C GLY A 18 -0.38 -8.45 -7.13
N THR A 19 -0.66 -7.29 -6.52
CA THR A 19 -1.80 -7.08 -5.61
C THR A 19 -2.98 -6.48 -6.36
N THR A 20 -4.17 -6.64 -5.78
CA THR A 20 -5.36 -5.92 -6.22
C THR A 20 -5.58 -4.75 -5.26
N MET A 21 -5.54 -3.53 -5.77
CA MET A 21 -5.84 -2.30 -5.04
C MET A 21 -7.18 -1.74 -5.50
N THR A 22 -8.11 -1.55 -4.57
CA THR A 22 -9.42 -0.94 -4.84
C THR A 22 -9.51 0.40 -4.11
N VAL A 23 -9.37 1.50 -4.84
CA VAL A 23 -9.51 2.86 -4.31
C VAL A 23 -10.95 3.09 -3.89
N LYS A 24 -11.16 3.36 -2.59
CA LYS A 24 -12.47 3.66 -2.01
C LYS A 24 -12.74 5.16 -1.97
N ALA A 25 -11.72 5.97 -1.72
CA ALA A 25 -11.76 7.42 -1.78
C ALA A 25 -10.35 7.93 -1.99
N GLY A 26 -10.16 8.84 -2.95
CA GLY A 26 -8.89 9.51 -3.20
C GLY A 26 -9.00 11.02 -3.05
N GLU A 27 -8.08 11.75 -3.66
CA GLU A 27 -8.02 13.21 -3.70
C GLU A 27 -9.36 13.85 -4.13
N PRO A 28 -10.05 13.40 -5.19
CA PRO A 28 -11.30 14.05 -5.62
C PRO A 28 -12.44 13.92 -4.59
N GLU A 29 -12.54 12.78 -3.91
CA GLU A 29 -13.57 12.50 -2.93
C GLU A 29 -13.27 13.16 -1.58
N THR A 30 -12.00 13.17 -1.16
CA THR A 30 -11.58 13.65 0.17
C THR A 30 -11.09 15.09 0.18
N GLY A 31 -10.99 15.75 -0.98
CA GLY A 31 -10.39 17.08 -1.10
C GLY A 31 -8.91 17.08 -0.71
N GLY A 32 -8.20 15.99 -0.99
CA GLY A 32 -6.77 15.83 -0.69
C GLY A 32 -6.45 15.37 0.74
N ALA A 33 -7.44 15.07 1.58
CA ALA A 33 -7.21 14.77 2.99
C ALA A 33 -6.64 13.36 3.23
N LEU A 34 -7.10 12.37 2.47
CA LEU A 34 -6.79 10.95 2.65
C LEU A 34 -6.97 10.19 1.34
N THR A 35 -6.12 9.22 1.10
CA THR A 35 -6.40 8.10 0.19
C THR A 35 -6.73 6.87 1.01
N LEU A 36 -7.87 6.23 0.71
CA LEU A 36 -8.29 4.96 1.29
C LEU A 36 -8.35 3.89 0.21
N ILE A 37 -7.54 2.85 0.36
CA ILE A 37 -7.46 1.72 -0.56
C ILE A 37 -7.77 0.43 0.20
N GLU A 38 -8.64 -0.40 -0.36
CA GLU A 38 -8.75 -1.79 0.05
C GLU A 38 -7.76 -2.61 -0.79
N GLN A 39 -6.81 -3.27 -0.14
CA GLN A 39 -5.76 -4.04 -0.80
C GLN A 39 -5.92 -5.52 -0.51
N GLU A 40 -5.83 -6.34 -1.56
CA GLU A 40 -5.70 -7.80 -1.47
C GLU A 40 -4.30 -8.21 -1.93
N CYS A 41 -3.53 -8.78 -1.01
CA CYS A 41 -2.18 -9.27 -1.26
C CYS A 41 -2.21 -10.79 -1.43
N PRO A 42 -1.58 -11.34 -2.49
CA PRO A 42 -1.46 -12.78 -2.62
C PRO A 42 -0.58 -13.39 -1.51
N PRO A 43 -0.60 -14.71 -1.34
CA PRO A 43 0.38 -15.44 -0.54
C PRO A 43 1.81 -15.02 -0.89
N HIS A 44 2.68 -14.95 0.12
CA HIS A 44 4.11 -14.59 -0.03
C HIS A 44 4.40 -13.21 -0.62
N PHE A 45 3.40 -12.34 -0.75
CA PHE A 45 3.60 -10.96 -1.19
C PHE A 45 4.52 -10.19 -0.22
N ALA A 46 5.38 -9.35 -0.76
CA ALA A 46 6.19 -8.41 0.01
C ALA A 46 6.42 -7.11 -0.77
N THR A 47 6.42 -5.98 -0.06
CA THR A 47 6.92 -4.73 -0.60
C THR A 47 8.44 -4.64 -0.45
N PRO A 48 9.15 -3.87 -1.30
CA PRO A 48 10.52 -3.46 -0.99
C PRO A 48 10.53 -2.58 0.26
N TRP A 49 11.71 -2.37 0.84
CA TRP A 49 11.88 -1.27 1.79
C TRP A 49 11.71 0.06 1.09
N HIS A 50 10.91 0.93 1.69
CA HIS A 50 10.62 2.24 1.14
C HIS A 50 10.37 3.28 2.24
N VAL A 51 10.36 4.54 1.82
CA VAL A 51 10.10 5.72 2.66
C VAL A 51 9.07 6.60 1.95
N HIS A 52 8.02 6.99 2.67
CA HIS A 52 7.08 8.03 2.24
C HIS A 52 7.59 9.38 2.71
N GLN A 53 7.80 10.33 1.79
CA GLN A 53 8.32 11.66 2.13
C GLN A 53 7.22 12.70 2.38
N LYS A 54 5.98 12.40 1.96
CA LYS A 54 4.87 13.38 1.95
C LYS A 54 3.69 12.95 2.80
N ASP A 55 3.47 11.66 2.96
CA ASP A 55 2.30 11.09 3.62
C ASP A 55 2.71 10.08 4.70
N ASP A 56 1.91 10.04 5.76
CA ASP A 56 1.95 8.91 6.69
C ASP A 56 1.08 7.78 6.12
N GLU A 57 1.42 6.54 6.43
CA GLU A 57 0.67 5.36 6.03
C GLU A 57 0.12 4.63 7.27
N ALA A 58 -1.07 4.06 7.17
CA ALA A 58 -1.53 3.08 8.14
C ALA A 58 -2.25 1.91 7.48
N PHE A 59 -2.20 0.78 8.17
CA PHE A 59 -2.93 -0.42 7.80
C PHE A 59 -3.95 -0.79 8.88
N TYR A 60 -5.15 -1.12 8.44
CA TYR A 60 -6.13 -1.85 9.25
C TYR A 60 -6.36 -3.23 8.62
N VAL A 61 -6.11 -4.30 9.37
CA VAL A 61 -6.19 -5.65 8.81
C VAL A 61 -7.64 -6.12 8.77
N LEU A 62 -8.14 -6.44 7.58
CA LEU A 62 -9.49 -6.96 7.39
C LEU A 62 -9.53 -8.49 7.55
N SER A 63 -8.56 -9.19 6.97
CA SER A 63 -8.41 -10.64 7.11
C SER A 63 -6.99 -11.11 6.82
N GLY A 64 -6.52 -12.12 7.56
CA GLY A 64 -5.17 -12.68 7.41
C GLY A 64 -4.19 -12.08 8.42
N THR A 65 -2.89 -12.26 8.16
CA THR A 65 -1.81 -11.76 9.02
C THR A 65 -0.76 -11.07 8.16
N VAL A 66 -0.36 -9.87 8.57
CA VAL A 66 0.71 -9.10 7.93
C VAL A 66 1.91 -8.99 8.87
N ARG A 67 3.12 -9.20 8.33
CA ARG A 67 4.38 -8.88 9.00
C ARG A 67 4.81 -7.48 8.58
N LEU A 68 4.87 -6.54 9.52
CA LEU A 68 5.18 -5.13 9.29
C LEU A 68 6.51 -4.76 9.93
N TYR A 69 7.31 -3.96 9.23
CA TYR A 69 8.59 -3.44 9.69
C TYR A 69 8.57 -1.92 9.59
N CYS A 70 8.97 -1.20 10.63
CA CYS A 70 9.07 0.27 10.61
C CYS A 70 10.13 0.75 11.59
N GLY A 71 11.19 1.38 11.09
CA GLY A 71 12.33 1.77 11.92
C GLY A 71 12.93 0.57 12.66
N ASP A 72 12.92 0.62 13.98
CA ASP A 72 13.42 -0.44 14.89
C ASP A 72 12.35 -1.46 15.31
N ARG A 73 11.10 -1.28 14.85
CA ARG A 73 9.96 -2.10 15.29
C ARG A 73 9.57 -3.12 14.25
N THR A 74 9.02 -4.23 14.73
CA THR A 74 8.44 -5.26 13.89
C THR A 74 7.23 -5.87 14.56
N TRP A 75 6.16 -6.07 13.79
CA TRP A 75 4.90 -6.63 14.28
C TRP A 75 4.39 -7.73 13.37
N GLU A 76 3.71 -8.70 13.96
CA GLU A 76 2.69 -9.49 13.26
C GLU A 76 1.34 -8.92 13.67
N ALA A 77 0.57 -8.45 12.69
CA ALA A 77 -0.75 -7.87 12.90
C ALA A 77 -1.79 -8.74 12.18
N GLY A 78 -2.84 -9.14 12.91
CA GLY A 78 -3.94 -9.96 12.41
C GLY A 78 -5.23 -9.16 12.26
N SER A 79 -6.31 -9.82 11.83
CA SER A 79 -7.63 -9.20 11.64
C SER A 79 -8.08 -8.32 12.81
N GLY A 80 -8.42 -7.06 12.53
CA GLY A 80 -8.84 -6.07 13.53
C GLY A 80 -7.71 -5.22 14.10
N ASP A 81 -6.44 -5.59 13.86
CA ASP A 81 -5.31 -4.79 14.29
C ASP A 81 -5.10 -3.57 13.38
N PHE A 82 -4.58 -2.50 14.00
CA PHE A 82 -4.19 -1.26 13.34
C PHE A 82 -2.70 -1.00 13.53
N VAL A 83 -2.01 -0.57 12.47
CA VAL A 83 -0.60 -0.19 12.52
C VAL A 83 -0.41 1.14 11.79
N LEU A 84 0.27 2.08 12.45
CA LEU A 84 0.67 3.38 11.88
C LEU A 84 2.16 3.34 11.51
N LEU A 85 2.46 3.81 10.30
CA LEU A 85 3.77 3.93 9.69
C LEU A 85 4.01 5.42 9.36
N PRO A 86 4.63 6.18 10.29
CA PRO A 86 4.89 7.60 10.05
C PRO A 86 5.78 7.84 8.84
N ARG A 87 5.56 8.96 8.16
CA ARG A 87 6.42 9.46 7.08
C ARG A 87 7.88 9.56 7.54
N ASP A 88 8.79 9.54 6.58
CA ASP A 88 10.25 9.60 6.75
C ASP A 88 10.87 8.40 7.49
N LEU A 89 10.08 7.48 8.05
CA LEU A 89 10.58 6.22 8.59
C LEU A 89 10.56 5.12 7.53
N PRO A 90 11.71 4.46 7.28
CA PRO A 90 11.75 3.27 6.45
C PRO A 90 10.80 2.19 6.95
N HIS A 91 9.98 1.65 6.04
CA HIS A 91 9.09 0.56 6.31
C HIS A 91 8.97 -0.40 5.13
N ALA A 92 8.47 -1.60 5.44
CA ALA A 92 8.11 -2.65 4.50
C ALA A 92 7.03 -3.53 5.15
N PHE A 93 6.30 -4.28 4.34
CA PHE A 93 5.40 -5.30 4.86
C PHE A 93 5.37 -6.54 3.97
N ALA A 94 4.99 -7.66 4.57
CA ALA A 94 4.87 -8.93 3.87
C ALA A 94 3.69 -9.75 4.36
N ASN A 95 3.01 -10.40 3.43
CA ASN A 95 2.19 -11.56 3.71
C ASN A 95 3.10 -12.81 3.67
N ARG A 96 3.48 -13.35 4.83
CA ARG A 96 4.32 -14.56 4.92
C ARG A 96 3.52 -15.87 4.94
N GLN A 97 2.20 -15.79 4.75
CA GLN A 97 1.30 -16.94 4.83
C GLN A 97 0.98 -17.51 3.43
N ASP A 98 0.46 -18.74 3.41
CA ASP A 98 -0.03 -19.43 2.20
C ASP A 98 -1.45 -18.96 1.78
N SER A 99 -2.08 -18.10 2.57
CA SER A 99 -3.42 -17.54 2.33
C SER A 99 -3.35 -16.05 1.96
N PRO A 100 -4.30 -15.53 1.17
CA PRO A 100 -4.38 -14.10 0.88
C PRO A 100 -4.55 -13.24 2.14
N LEU A 101 -4.05 -12.00 2.07
CA LEU A 101 -4.15 -10.97 3.08
C LEU A 101 -5.01 -9.82 2.56
N ARG A 102 -5.94 -9.30 3.37
CA ARG A 102 -6.75 -8.11 3.03
C ARG A 102 -6.54 -7.00 4.05
N LEU A 103 -6.26 -5.81 3.55
CA LEU A 103 -5.93 -4.61 4.33
C LEU A 103 -6.80 -3.44 3.87
N LEU A 104 -7.09 -2.51 4.77
CA LEU A 104 -7.28 -1.11 4.38
C LEU A 104 -5.94 -0.40 4.52
N GLN A 105 -5.45 0.16 3.43
CA GLN A 105 -4.36 1.10 3.39
C GLN A 105 -4.93 2.53 3.45
N LEU A 106 -4.40 3.32 4.36
CA LEU A 106 -4.74 4.72 4.55
C LEU A 106 -3.46 5.53 4.38
N THR A 107 -3.46 6.51 3.48
CA THR A 107 -2.33 7.44 3.34
C THR A 107 -2.81 8.89 3.41
N TRP A 108 -2.14 9.71 4.23
CA TRP A 108 -2.52 11.11 4.39
C TRP A 108 -1.31 12.06 4.45
N PRO A 109 -1.35 13.20 3.71
CA PRO A 109 -2.39 13.63 2.76
C PRO A 109 -2.59 12.67 1.58
N ALA A 110 -3.68 12.86 0.81
CA ALA A 110 -3.98 11.99 -0.33
C ALA A 110 -2.90 12.04 -1.43
N GLY A 111 -2.90 11.04 -2.31
CA GLY A 111 -2.08 11.01 -3.53
C GLY A 111 -1.55 9.62 -3.90
N PHE A 112 -1.59 8.63 -3.00
CA PHE A 112 -1.05 7.30 -3.27
C PHE A 112 -1.77 6.58 -4.43
N GLU A 113 -3.06 6.84 -4.63
CA GLU A 113 -3.84 6.31 -5.74
C GLU A 113 -3.30 6.73 -7.10
N HIS A 114 -2.67 7.90 -7.21
CA HIS A 114 -2.03 8.34 -8.45
C HIS A 114 -0.76 7.53 -8.74
N PHE A 115 0.01 7.20 -7.70
CA PHE A 115 1.15 6.29 -7.83
C PHE A 115 0.70 4.88 -8.22
N ALA A 116 -0.36 4.36 -7.58
CA ALA A 116 -0.92 3.06 -7.91
C ALA A 116 -1.43 3.01 -9.37
N ALA A 117 -2.11 4.06 -9.83
CA ALA A 117 -2.57 4.19 -11.20
C ALA A 117 -1.41 4.25 -12.20
N ASP A 118 -0.39 5.08 -11.96
CA ASP A 118 0.78 5.19 -12.85
C ASP A 118 1.51 3.85 -13.01
N ILE A 119 1.70 3.09 -11.93
CA ILE A 119 2.32 1.77 -12.01
C ILE A 119 1.44 0.75 -12.74
N ALA A 120 0.13 0.76 -12.49
CA ALA A 120 -0.82 -0.13 -13.16
C ALA A 120 -0.90 0.16 -14.68
N ASP A 121 -0.87 1.43 -15.07
CA ASP A 121 -0.92 1.84 -16.49
C ASP A 121 0.38 1.50 -17.22
N LEU A 122 1.52 1.59 -16.52
CA LEU A 122 2.81 1.25 -17.10
C LEU A 122 3.00 -0.27 -17.24
N THR A 123 2.36 -1.07 -16.39
CA THR A 123 2.67 -2.50 -16.27
C THR A 123 1.43 -3.38 -16.10
N GLY A 124 1.22 -4.31 -17.04
CA GLY A 124 0.24 -5.39 -16.89
C GLY A 124 0.73 -6.56 -16.02
N HIS A 125 1.91 -6.43 -15.42
CA HIS A 125 2.64 -7.43 -14.62
C HIS A 125 3.58 -6.69 -13.64
N ALA A 126 4.38 -7.41 -12.85
CA ALA A 126 5.35 -6.76 -11.96
C ALA A 126 6.30 -5.82 -12.76
N PRO A 127 6.46 -4.55 -12.32
CA PRO A 127 7.34 -3.58 -12.97
C PRO A 127 8.81 -3.94 -12.80
N ASP A 128 9.62 -3.54 -13.80
CA ASP A 128 11.07 -3.50 -13.65
C ASP A 128 11.44 -2.65 -12.40
N PRO A 129 12.34 -3.13 -11.52
CA PRO A 129 12.75 -2.40 -10.32
C PRO A 129 13.23 -0.96 -10.58
N ASP A 130 13.90 -0.70 -11.70
CA ASP A 130 14.40 0.64 -12.04
C ASP A 130 13.25 1.58 -12.39
N LEU A 131 12.28 1.08 -13.19
CA LEU A 131 11.07 1.83 -13.52
C LEU A 131 10.23 2.11 -12.26
N LEU A 132 10.05 1.10 -11.41
CA LEU A 132 9.34 1.25 -10.14
C LEU A 132 9.98 2.34 -9.28
N THR A 133 11.32 2.34 -9.18
CA THR A 133 12.08 3.34 -8.43
C THR A 133 11.90 4.74 -9.02
N GLU A 134 11.97 4.88 -10.34
CA GLU A 134 11.78 6.16 -11.03
C GLU A 134 10.38 6.72 -10.79
N VAL A 135 9.33 5.90 -10.97
CA VAL A 135 7.95 6.33 -10.80
C VAL A 135 7.66 6.65 -9.34
N ALA A 136 8.11 5.80 -8.40
CA ALA A 136 8.00 6.05 -6.96
C ALA A 136 8.57 7.41 -6.56
N ALA A 137 9.75 7.77 -7.08
CA ALA A 137 10.40 9.04 -6.77
C ALA A 137 9.58 10.26 -7.23
N ARG A 138 8.87 10.19 -8.35
CA ARG A 138 7.99 11.27 -8.84
C ARG A 138 6.84 11.56 -7.87
N HIS A 139 6.35 10.52 -7.21
CA HIS A 139 5.25 10.62 -6.23
C HIS A 139 5.74 11.00 -4.82
N GLY A 140 7.04 10.89 -4.54
CA GLY A 140 7.62 11.18 -3.21
C GLY A 140 7.84 9.94 -2.37
N TYR A 141 7.95 8.78 -3.02
CA TYR A 141 8.32 7.51 -2.41
C TYR A 141 9.76 7.19 -2.79
N ARG A 142 10.56 6.77 -1.81
CA ARG A 142 11.94 6.35 -2.05
C ARG A 142 12.09 4.88 -1.72
N ILE A 143 12.32 4.06 -2.74
CA ILE A 143 12.70 2.65 -2.57
C ILE A 143 14.17 2.60 -2.15
N ILE A 144 14.46 1.83 -1.11
CA ILE A 144 15.80 1.76 -0.50
C ILE A 144 16.39 0.34 -0.50
N GLY A 145 15.69 -0.65 -1.04
CA GLY A 145 16.19 -2.01 -1.23
C GLY A 145 15.10 -3.09 -1.13
N PRO A 146 15.43 -4.35 -1.44
CA PRO A 146 14.50 -5.47 -1.29
C PRO A 146 14.26 -5.77 0.20
N LEU A 147 13.06 -6.27 0.52
CA LEU A 147 12.83 -6.92 1.81
C LEU A 147 13.43 -8.33 1.75
N GLU A 148 14.67 -8.49 2.24
CA GLU A 148 15.34 -9.80 2.27
C GLU A 148 14.43 -10.86 2.91
N GLU A 149 14.32 -12.02 2.25
CA GLU A 149 13.75 -13.21 2.87
C GLU A 149 14.70 -13.64 3.99
N LYS A 150 14.35 -13.33 5.24
CA LYS A 150 14.94 -14.08 6.34
C LYS A 150 14.36 -15.48 6.28
N SER A 151 15.18 -16.40 5.78
CA SER A 151 15.08 -17.85 5.91
C SER A 151 14.68 -18.29 7.32
#